data_AF-J2YG31-F1
#
_entry.id   AF-J2YG31-F1
#
_cell.length_a   1.000
_cell.length_b   1.000
_cell.length_c   1.000
_cell.angle_alpha   90.00
_cell.angle_beta   90.00
_cell.angle_gamma   90.00
#
_symmetry.space_group_name_H-M   'P 1'
#
loop_
_entity.id
_entity.type
_entity.pdbx_description
1 polymer ?
#
loop_
_entity_poly.entity_id
_entity_poly.type
_entity_poly.pdbx_seq_one_letter_code
_entity_poly.pdbx_strand_id
1 'polypeptide(L)'
;MSNQKDHNFNPEPKMYAGTAEITWNGDKSHSRNVDHAYDNKKQGYLYANTFGTIKDNSFYVSLLTGIEADGKYIQDYERDVTPHHVRWALIFNGISHSVQKGKITGTFKNHYKKALANIDMELENGDIVNILFNLEERSPSE
;
A
#
# COMPACT_ATOMS: atom_id res chain seq x y z
N MET A 1 27.04 -7.46 6.96
CA MET A 1 26.39 -7.39 5.63
C MET A 1 25.23 -8.37 5.67
N SER A 2 24.00 -7.87 5.84
CA SER A 2 22.83 -8.75 5.94
C SER A 2 22.35 -9.07 4.53
N ASN A 3 22.37 -10.35 4.17
CA ASN A 3 21.77 -10.84 2.93
C ASN A 3 20.27 -10.63 3.04
N GLN A 4 19.77 -9.56 2.41
CA GLN A 4 18.38 -9.49 1.99
C GLN A 4 18.19 -10.69 1.07
N LYS A 5 17.61 -11.79 1.58
CA LYS A 5 17.13 -12.86 0.72
C LYS A 5 16.03 -12.21 -0.11
N ASP A 6 16.31 -12.02 -1.39
CA ASP A 6 15.30 -11.80 -2.42
C ASP A 6 14.32 -12.97 -2.34
N HIS A 7 13.30 -12.81 -1.50
CA HIS A 7 12.14 -13.65 -1.57
C HIS A 7 11.54 -13.37 -2.93
N ASN A 8 11.57 -14.38 -3.81
CA ASN A 8 10.77 -14.43 -5.03
C ASN A 8 9.28 -14.39 -4.64
N PHE A 9 8.84 -13.22 -4.25
CA PHE A 9 7.45 -12.86 -4.03
C PHE A 9 6.87 -12.61 -5.42
N ASN A 10 6.16 -13.61 -5.93
CA ASN A 10 5.42 -13.52 -7.18
C ASN A 10 3.93 -13.65 -6.89
N PRO A 11 3.31 -12.67 -6.21
CA PRO A 11 1.87 -12.63 -6.22
C PRO A 11 1.45 -12.27 -7.64
N GLU A 12 0.55 -13.03 -8.26
CA GLU A 12 -0.10 -12.54 -9.47
C GLU A 12 -0.94 -11.33 -9.04
N PRO A 13 -0.60 -10.10 -9.46
CA PRO A 13 -1.38 -8.93 -9.10
C PRO A 13 -2.76 -9.11 -9.73
N LYS A 14 -3.81 -9.22 -8.91
CA LYS A 14 -5.16 -9.06 -9.41
C LYS A 14 -5.42 -7.56 -9.43
N MET A 15 -5.49 -6.99 -10.63
CA MET A 15 -5.91 -5.61 -10.80
C MET A 15 -7.38 -5.49 -10.41
N TYR A 16 -7.65 -4.74 -9.35
CA TYR A 16 -9.00 -4.43 -8.88
C TYR A 16 -9.35 -2.99 -9.26
N ALA A 17 -10.64 -2.64 -9.24
CA ALA A 17 -11.03 -1.24 -9.33
C ALA A 17 -10.76 -0.58 -7.97
N GLY A 18 -10.56 0.74 -7.96
CA GLY A 18 -10.50 1.48 -6.71
C GLY A 18 -9.82 2.83 -6.85
N THR A 19 -9.58 3.46 -5.71
CA THR A 19 -9.02 4.80 -5.64
C THR A 19 -8.03 4.92 -4.49
N ALA A 20 -7.08 5.82 -4.64
CA ALA A 20 -6.28 6.28 -3.52
C ALA A 20 -6.24 7.81 -3.52
N GLU A 21 -6.33 8.42 -2.34
CA GLU A 21 -6.07 9.83 -2.12
C GLU A 21 -4.82 9.95 -1.26
N ILE A 22 -3.87 10.79 -1.67
CA ILE A 22 -2.70 11.16 -0.87
C ILE A 22 -2.88 12.60 -0.38
N THR A 23 -2.68 12.81 0.91
CA THR A 23 -2.58 14.13 1.54
C THR A 23 -1.19 14.32 2.11
N TRP A 24 -0.47 15.34 1.64
CA TRP A 24 0.88 15.67 2.10
C TRP A 24 1.10 17.18 2.08
N ASN A 25 1.57 17.76 3.19
CA ASN A 25 1.85 19.21 3.32
C ASN A 25 0.64 20.11 2.98
N GLY A 26 -0.58 19.61 3.18
CA GLY A 26 -1.82 20.32 2.84
C GLY A 26 -2.30 20.11 1.40
N ASP A 27 -1.46 19.53 0.53
CA ASP A 27 -1.83 19.19 -0.84
C ASP A 27 -2.52 17.84 -0.91
N LYS A 28 -3.46 17.72 -1.85
CA LYS A 28 -4.20 16.49 -2.13
C LYS A 28 -4.03 16.06 -3.57
N SER A 29 -3.79 14.77 -3.80
CA SER A 29 -3.78 14.17 -5.14
C SER A 29 -4.52 12.84 -5.15
N HIS A 30 -5.04 12.44 -6.31
CA HIS A 30 -5.92 11.27 -6.45
C HIS A 30 -5.45 10.32 -7.53
N SER A 31 -5.38 9.05 -7.20
CA SER A 31 -5.19 7.93 -8.13
C SER A 31 -6.52 7.21 -8.38
N ARG A 32 -6.71 6.79 -9.63
CA ARG A 32 -7.83 5.92 -10.06
C ARG A 32 -7.43 4.46 -10.28
N ASN A 33 -6.16 4.14 -10.08
CA ASN A 33 -5.60 2.82 -10.34
C ASN A 33 -4.91 2.34 -9.08
N VAL A 34 -5.54 1.36 -8.44
CA VAL A 34 -5.02 0.70 -7.25
C VAL A 34 -4.93 -0.80 -7.49
N ASP A 35 -3.91 -1.41 -6.91
CA ASP A 35 -3.71 -2.85 -6.93
C ASP A 35 -3.59 -3.39 -5.52
N HIS A 36 -4.16 -4.57 -5.33
CA HIS A 36 -3.93 -5.40 -4.16
C HIS A 36 -3.54 -6.78 -4.64
N ALA A 37 -2.38 -7.26 -4.21
CA ALA A 37 -2.00 -8.64 -4.42
C ALA A 37 -1.83 -9.32 -3.07
N TYR A 38 -2.24 -10.58 -3.01
CA TYR A 38 -2.18 -11.44 -1.82
C TYR A 38 -1.72 -12.82 -2.28
N ASP A 39 -0.75 -13.41 -1.57
CA ASP A 39 -0.35 -14.80 -1.76
C ASP A 39 -1.09 -15.74 -0.80
N ASN A 40 -1.12 -17.04 -1.11
CA ASN A 40 -1.75 -18.06 -0.26
C ASN A 40 -1.12 -18.17 1.15
N LYS A 41 -0.03 -17.44 1.44
CA LYS A 41 0.62 -17.34 2.75
C LYS A 41 0.21 -16.07 3.51
N LYS A 42 -0.79 -15.33 3.02
CA LYS A 42 -1.33 -14.10 3.60
C LYS A 42 -0.33 -12.93 3.60
N GLN A 43 0.67 -12.95 2.73
CA GLN A 43 1.51 -11.79 2.44
C GLN A 43 0.86 -11.04 1.29
N GLY A 44 0.67 -9.74 1.45
CA GLY A 44 0.09 -8.93 0.40
C GLY A 44 0.67 -7.53 0.35
N TYR A 45 0.25 -6.75 -0.62
CA TYR A 45 0.61 -5.34 -0.70
C TYR A 45 -0.55 -4.50 -1.22
N LEU A 46 -0.60 -3.26 -0.76
CA LEU A 46 -1.42 -2.21 -1.33
C LEU A 46 -0.51 -1.33 -2.20
N TYR A 47 -0.96 -1.08 -3.42
CA TYR A 47 -0.26 -0.25 -4.36
C TYR A 47 -1.23 0.70 -5.03
N ALA A 48 -0.81 1.93 -5.27
CA ALA A 48 -1.51 2.84 -6.16
C ALA A 48 -0.48 3.59 -7.00
N ASN A 49 -0.85 3.88 -8.24
CA ASN A 49 -0.05 4.70 -9.13
C ASN A 49 -0.89 5.77 -9.80
N THR A 50 -0.23 6.73 -10.45
CA THR A 50 -0.90 7.72 -11.29
C THR A 50 -1.82 8.63 -10.47
N PHE A 51 -1.28 9.29 -9.43
CA PHE A 51 -2.02 10.36 -8.76
C PHE A 51 -2.00 11.64 -9.63
N GLY A 52 -3.07 11.87 -10.41
CA GLY A 52 -3.22 13.03 -11.32
C GLY A 52 -2.67 12.81 -12.74
N THR A 53 -2.26 13.90 -13.41
CA THR A 53 -1.62 13.86 -14.76
C THR A 53 -0.13 13.50 -14.72
N ILE A 54 0.45 13.46 -13.53
CA ILE A 54 1.86 13.15 -13.30
C ILE A 54 1.97 11.63 -13.09
N LYS A 55 2.58 10.94 -14.05
CA LYS A 55 2.75 9.47 -14.05
C LYS A 55 3.63 8.96 -12.91
N ASP A 56 4.27 9.86 -12.16
CA ASP A 56 5.36 9.53 -11.24
C ASP A 56 4.96 9.68 -9.76
N ASN A 57 3.66 9.63 -9.46
CA ASN A 57 3.14 9.53 -8.10
C ASN A 57 2.67 8.09 -7.85
N SER A 58 3.27 7.43 -6.86
CA SER A 58 2.87 6.08 -6.47
C SER A 58 3.23 5.79 -5.03
N PHE A 59 2.50 4.88 -4.39
CA PHE A 59 2.93 4.32 -3.12
C PHE A 59 2.90 2.80 -3.18
N TYR A 60 3.72 2.18 -2.34
CA TYR A 60 3.75 0.74 -2.13
C TYR A 60 3.81 0.45 -0.63
N VAL A 61 2.91 -0.40 -0.16
CA VAL A 61 2.77 -0.77 1.25
C VAL A 61 2.66 -2.28 1.37
N SER A 62 3.66 -2.88 2.00
CA SER A 62 3.69 -4.31 2.31
C SER A 62 2.84 -4.62 3.54
N LEU A 63 1.96 -5.62 3.42
CA LEU A 63 1.13 -6.16 4.49
C LEU A 63 1.83 -7.36 5.16
N LEU A 64 1.73 -7.45 6.47
CA LEU A 64 2.21 -8.57 7.28
C LEU A 64 1.31 -9.79 7.12
N THR A 65 1.89 -10.97 7.38
CA THR A 65 1.15 -12.22 7.46
C THR A 65 0.13 -12.20 8.60
N GLY A 66 -0.99 -12.87 8.40
CA GLY A 66 -1.99 -13.09 9.46
C GLY A 66 -3.20 -12.16 9.41
N ILE A 67 -3.25 -11.25 8.44
CA ILE A 67 -4.47 -10.46 8.19
C ILE A 67 -5.60 -11.39 7.74
N GLU A 68 -6.76 -11.29 8.39
CA GLU A 68 -7.95 -12.05 8.05
C GLU A 68 -8.59 -11.58 6.74
N ALA A 69 -9.22 -12.51 6.01
CA ALA A 69 -9.81 -12.25 4.69
C ALA A 69 -11.02 -11.30 4.73
N ASP A 70 -11.74 -11.32 5.86
CA ASP A 70 -12.87 -10.46 6.15
C ASP A 70 -12.74 -9.98 7.60
N GLY A 71 -12.27 -8.74 7.79
CA GLY A 71 -11.98 -8.27 9.13
C GLY A 71 -11.25 -6.93 9.18
N LYS A 72 -11.19 -6.37 10.38
CA LYS A 72 -10.35 -5.20 10.66
C LYS A 72 -8.90 -5.64 10.74
N TYR A 73 -8.00 -4.78 10.28
CA TYR A 73 -6.57 -5.00 10.44
C TYR A 73 -5.86 -3.71 10.83
N ILE A 74 -4.84 -3.87 11.66
CA ILE A 74 -3.97 -2.80 12.13
C ILE A 74 -2.55 -3.32 12.04
N GLN A 75 -1.66 -2.51 11.48
CA GLN A 75 -0.27 -2.88 11.30
C GLN A 75 0.62 -1.65 11.45
N ASP A 76 1.70 -1.80 12.20
CA ASP A 76 2.77 -0.82 12.28
C ASP A 76 3.96 -1.26 11.43
N TYR A 77 4.70 -0.29 10.91
CA TYR A 77 5.92 -0.45 10.11
C TYR A 77 7.02 0.41 10.73
N GLU A 78 8.20 -0.16 10.90
CA GLU A 78 9.43 0.56 11.19
C GLU A 78 10.54 -0.01 10.31
N ARG A 79 11.21 0.89 9.58
CA ARG A 79 12.26 0.53 8.62
C ARG A 79 13.37 -0.25 9.32
N ASP A 80 13.75 -1.39 8.72
CA ASP A 80 14.80 -2.29 9.21
C ASP A 80 14.55 -2.93 10.60
N VAL A 81 13.35 -2.73 11.17
CA VAL A 81 12.89 -3.32 12.43
C VAL A 81 11.74 -4.29 12.20
N THR A 82 10.69 -3.86 11.50
CA THR A 82 9.53 -4.72 11.24
C THR A 82 9.80 -5.66 10.07
N PRO A 83 9.58 -6.98 10.19
CA PRO A 83 9.90 -7.94 9.15
C PRO A 83 8.85 -7.91 8.02
N HIS A 84 9.08 -7.08 7.02
CA HIS A 84 8.30 -7.03 5.78
C HIS A 84 9.04 -7.68 4.61
N HIS A 85 8.30 -8.27 3.69
CA HIS A 85 8.87 -8.85 2.47
C HIS A 85 9.41 -7.78 1.52
N VAL A 86 8.82 -6.58 1.54
CA VAL A 86 9.27 -5.42 0.76
C VAL A 86 9.11 -4.16 1.62
N ARG A 87 10.06 -3.22 1.52
CA ARG A 87 10.00 -1.95 2.24
C ARG A 87 8.84 -1.09 1.74
N TRP A 88 8.26 -0.29 2.63
CA TRP A 88 7.28 0.71 2.22
C TRP A 88 7.99 1.82 1.44
N ALA A 89 7.33 2.32 0.40
CA ALA A 89 7.88 3.33 -0.48
C ALA A 89 6.79 4.33 -0.91
N LEU A 90 7.21 5.58 -1.01
CA LEU A 90 6.44 6.65 -1.62
C LEU A 90 7.28 7.24 -2.76
N ILE A 91 6.70 7.40 -3.93
CA ILE A 91 7.27 8.17 -5.02
C ILE A 91 6.31 9.31 -5.28
N PHE A 92 6.81 10.55 -5.25
CA PHE A 92 6.01 11.73 -5.49
C PHE A 92 6.79 12.70 -6.38
N ASN A 93 6.15 13.19 -7.43
CA ASN A 93 6.75 13.98 -8.49
C ASN A 93 8.06 13.38 -9.03
N GLY A 94 8.12 12.04 -9.15
CA GLY A 94 9.30 11.31 -9.64
C GLY A 94 10.44 11.19 -8.64
N ILE A 95 10.27 11.67 -7.41
CA ILE A 95 11.25 11.55 -6.34
C ILE A 95 10.83 10.41 -5.42
N SER A 96 11.75 9.48 -5.17
CA SER A 96 11.56 8.43 -4.18
C SER A 96 11.79 8.98 -2.78
N HIS A 97 10.81 8.79 -1.90
CA HIS A 97 10.86 9.14 -0.49
C HIS A 97 10.89 7.86 0.35
N SER A 98 11.97 7.71 1.11
CA SER A 98 12.12 6.62 2.08
C SER A 98 11.11 6.77 3.22
N VAL A 99 10.37 5.70 3.53
CA VAL A 99 9.50 5.65 4.70
C VAL A 99 10.29 5.10 5.88
N GLN A 100 10.33 5.86 6.98
CA GLN A 100 11.01 5.49 8.23
C GLN A 100 10.06 4.71 9.16
N LYS A 101 8.83 5.22 9.34
CA LYS A 101 7.76 4.56 10.10
C LYS A 101 6.45 4.65 9.35
N GLY A 102 5.52 3.79 9.69
CA GLY A 102 4.18 3.88 9.15
C GLY A 102 3.18 3.06 9.91
N LYS A 103 1.91 3.33 9.64
CA LYS A 103 0.78 2.65 10.24
C LYS A 103 -0.31 2.46 9.23
N ILE A 104 -0.89 1.27 9.19
CA ILE A 104 -2.12 1.00 8.45
C ILE A 104 -3.21 0.68 9.45
N THR A 105 -4.37 1.27 9.23
CA THR A 105 -5.62 0.82 9.82
C THR A 105 -6.63 0.61 8.72
N GLY A 106 -7.32 -0.53 8.71
CA GLY A 106 -8.22 -0.83 7.61
C GLY A 106 -9.17 -1.96 7.87
N THR A 107 -9.90 -2.32 6.82
CA THR A 107 -10.83 -3.45 6.79
C THR A 107 -10.80 -4.10 5.42
N PHE A 108 -10.62 -5.42 5.39
CA PHE A 108 -10.87 -6.23 4.20
C PHE A 108 -12.29 -6.79 4.23
N LYS A 109 -12.90 -6.93 3.05
CA LYS A 109 -14.20 -7.55 2.85
C LYS A 109 -14.21 -8.39 1.57
N ASN A 110 -15.16 -9.32 1.51
CA ASN A 110 -15.35 -10.22 0.38
C ASN A 110 -14.06 -10.98 0.03
N HIS A 111 -13.42 -11.58 1.04
CA HIS A 111 -12.19 -12.36 0.89
C HIS A 111 -11.07 -11.56 0.20
N TYR A 112 -10.71 -10.42 0.78
CA TYR A 112 -9.72 -9.46 0.25
C TYR A 112 -10.06 -8.76 -1.08
N LYS A 113 -11.26 -8.96 -1.65
CA LYS A 113 -11.66 -8.30 -2.90
C LYS A 113 -12.09 -6.85 -2.72
N LYS A 114 -12.34 -6.42 -1.48
CA LYS A 114 -12.65 -5.04 -1.11
C LYS A 114 -11.80 -4.65 0.08
N ALA A 115 -11.36 -3.40 0.12
CA ALA A 115 -10.52 -2.87 1.18
C ALA A 115 -10.79 -1.40 1.40
N LEU A 116 -10.80 -0.97 2.66
CA LEU A 116 -10.68 0.43 3.03
C LEU A 116 -9.52 0.54 4.01
N ALA A 117 -8.57 1.43 3.74
CA ALA A 117 -7.40 1.60 4.59
C ALA A 117 -6.98 3.06 4.70
N ASN A 118 -6.66 3.49 5.92
CA ASN A 118 -5.88 4.68 6.19
C ASN A 118 -4.44 4.26 6.44
N ILE A 119 -3.52 4.91 5.73
CA ILE A 119 -2.09 4.64 5.81
C ILE A 119 -1.39 5.94 6.16
N ASP A 120 -0.72 5.94 7.31
CA ASP A 120 0.17 7.01 7.75
C ASP A 120 1.61 6.60 7.45
N MET A 121 2.39 7.49 6.84
CA MET A 121 3.82 7.31 6.61
C MET A 121 4.59 8.49 7.20
N GLU A 122 5.59 8.20 8.00
CA GLU A 122 6.62 9.15 8.44
C GLU A 122 7.85 8.93 7.56
N LEU A 123 8.20 9.95 6.77
CA LEU A 123 9.36 9.93 5.88
C LEU A 123 10.66 10.19 6.65
N GLU A 124 11.82 9.88 6.06
CA GLU A 124 13.12 10.12 6.70
C GLU A 124 13.39 11.59 7.07
N ASN A 125 12.78 12.53 6.36
CA ASN A 125 12.87 13.96 6.65
C ASN A 125 11.91 14.41 7.78
N GLY A 126 11.12 13.49 8.35
CA GLY A 126 10.13 13.76 9.39
C GLY A 126 8.75 14.18 8.87
N ASP A 127 8.57 14.30 7.55
CA ASP A 127 7.27 14.63 6.97
C ASP A 127 6.27 13.49 7.17
N ILE A 128 5.01 13.86 7.35
CA ILE A 128 3.90 12.92 7.50
C ILE A 128 3.03 12.95 6.25
N VAL A 129 2.80 11.76 5.69
CA VAL A 129 1.95 11.53 4.53
C VAL A 129 0.78 10.64 4.94
N ASN A 130 -0.44 11.08 4.60
CA ASN A 130 -1.66 10.32 4.83
C ASN A 130 -2.20 9.82 3.50
N ILE A 131 -2.54 8.54 3.42
CA ILE A 131 -3.13 7.92 2.24
C ILE A 131 -4.43 7.24 2.64
N LEU A 132 -5.52 7.61 1.96
CA LEU A 132 -6.78 6.89 2.00
C LEU A 132 -6.83 5.96 0.79
N PHE A 133 -6.93 4.66 1.03
CA PHE A 133 -6.99 3.63 0.00
C PHE A 133 -8.33 2.93 0.01
N ASN A 134 -8.97 2.84 -1.16
CA ASN A 134 -10.23 2.14 -1.37
C ASN A 134 -10.07 1.15 -2.53
N LEU A 135 -10.28 -0.13 -2.24
CA LEU A 135 -10.31 -1.22 -3.20
C LEU A 135 -11.75 -1.69 -3.37
N GLU A 136 -12.18 -1.79 -4.62
CA GLU A 136 -13.48 -2.29 -5.00
C GLU A 136 -13.35 -3.52 -5.91
N GLU A 137 -14.25 -4.47 -5.69
CA GLU A 137 -14.38 -5.61 -6.59
C GLU A 137 -14.79 -5.06 -7.96
N ARG A 138 -13.95 -5.28 -8.97
CA ARG A 138 -14.30 -4.97 -10.35
C ARG A 138 -15.55 -5.78 -10.68
N SER A 139 -16.67 -5.11 -10.96
CA SER A 139 -17.80 -5.79 -11.59
C SER A 139 -17.25 -6.54 -12.80
N PRO A 140 -17.59 -7.83 -13.00
CA PRO A 140 -17.26 -8.48 -14.26
C PRO A 140 -17.80 -7.58 -15.37
N SER A 141 -16.92 -7.18 -16.28
CA SER A 141 -17.29 -6.38 -17.44
C SER A 141 -18.53 -7.01 -18.09
N GLU A 142 -19.61 -6.24 -18.22
CA GLU A 142 -20.69 -6.57 -19.15
C GLU A 142 -20.16 -6.63 -20.59
#